data_AF-A0A1Z5HSE4-F1
#
_entry.id   AF-A0A1Z5HSE4-F1
#
_cell.length_a   1.000
_cell.length_b   1.000
_cell.length_c   1.000
_cell.angle_alpha   90.00
_cell.angle_beta   90.00
_cell.angle_gamma   90.00
#
_symmetry.space_group_name_H-M   'P 1'
#
loop_
_entity.id
_entity.type
_entity.pdbx_description
1 polymer ?
#
loop_
_entity_poly.entity_id
_entity_poly.type
_entity_poly.pdbx_seq_one_letter_code
_entity_poly.pdbx_strand_id
1 'polypeptide(L)' 'MRVHNEEYKAYYQKKYHEVTKHQHKRALVLTARKLVRLVFALLSKGQIYKGTVIN' A
#
# COMPACT_ATOMS: atom_id res chain seq x y z
N MET A 1 12.55 -9.83 9.19
CA MET A 1 11.89 -8.58 9.62
C MET A 1 10.46 -8.55 9.10
N ARG A 2 9.45 -8.65 9.96
CA ARG A 2 8.07 -8.35 9.56
C ARG A 2 7.94 -6.82 9.62
N VAL A 3 8.12 -6.14 8.49
CA VAL A 3 7.93 -4.69 8.41
C VAL A 3 6.44 -4.41 8.58
N HIS A 4 6.03 -4.10 9.81
CA HIS A 4 4.66 -3.71 10.11
C HIS A 4 4.48 -2.27 9.63
N ASN A 5 3.98 -2.09 8.41
CA ASN A 5 3.67 -0.76 7.92
C ASN A 5 2.35 -0.30 8.55
N GLU A 6 2.47 0.52 9.59
CA GLU A 6 1.35 1.07 10.36
C GLU A 6 0.38 1.89 9.49
N GLU A 7 0.88 2.53 8.42
CA GLU A 7 0.07 3.33 7.50
C GLU A 7 -0.94 2.46 6.74
N TYR A 8 -0.51 1.29 6.24
CA TYR A 8 -1.42 0.37 5.56
C TYR A 8 -2.43 -0.25 6.53
N LYS A 9 -2.04 -0.50 7.79
CA LYS A 9 -2.96 -0.99 8.82
C LYS A 9 -4.02 0.06 9.17
N ALA A 10 -3.63 1.31 9.41
CA ALA A 10 -4.57 2.39 9.67
C ALA A 10 -5.51 2.61 8.49
N TYR A 11 -4.99 2.55 7.26
CA TYR A 11 -5.81 2.66 6.05
C TYR A 11 -6.81 1.51 5.92
N TYR A 12 -6.37 0.26 6.16
CA TYR A 12 -7.26 -0.91 6.17
C TYR A 12 -8.39 -0.73 7.19
N GLN A 13 -8.04 -0.37 8.43
CA GLN A 13 -9.03 -0.19 9.50
C GLN A 13 -10.02 0.92 9.15
N LYS A 14 -9.55 2.06 8.61
CA LYS A 14 -10.45 3.11 8.13
C LYS A 14 -11.43 2.58 7.08
N LYS A 15 -10.94 1.87 6.06
CA LYS A 15 -11.78 1.32 4.97
C LYS A 15 -12.71 0.19 5.41
N TYR A 16 -12.36 -0.49 6.49
CA TYR A 16 -13.17 -1.52 7.11
C TYR A 16 -14.42 -0.91 7.78
N HIS A 17 -14.24 0.12 8.60
CA HIS A 17 -15.35 0.75 9.34
C HIS A 17 -16.27 1.61 8.46
N GLU A 18 -15.88 1.93 7.21
CA GLU A 18 -16.69 2.72 6.27
C GLU A 18 -17.94 2.00 5.74
N VAL A 19 -17.95 0.66 5.72
CA VAL A 19 -19.02 -0.13 5.09
C VAL A 19 -19.33 -1.32 5.97
N THR A 20 -20.59 -1.75 6.03
CA THR A 20 -21.03 -2.90 6.85
C THR A 20 -21.05 -4.22 6.07
N LYS A 21 -21.29 -4.17 4.76
CA LYS A 21 -21.35 -5.35 3.87
C LYS A 21 -20.03 -5.56 3.12
N HIS A 22 -19.50 -6.79 3.16
CA HIS A 22 -18.23 -7.17 2.50
C HIS A 22 -17.03 -6.29 2.90
N GLN A 23 -17.07 -5.71 4.10
CA GLN A 23 -16.08 -4.77 4.62
C GLN A 23 -14.64 -5.29 4.55
N HIS A 24 -14.38 -6.54 4.93
CA HIS A 24 -13.04 -7.15 4.84
C HIS A 24 -12.52 -7.20 3.40
N LYS A 25 -13.32 -7.70 2.45
CA LYS A 25 -12.92 -7.82 1.04
C LYS A 25 -12.64 -6.44 0.44
N ARG A 26 -13.53 -5.46 0.67
CA ARG A 26 -13.36 -4.08 0.20
C ARG A 26 -12.11 -3.44 0.79
N ALA A 27 -11.94 -3.48 2.11
CA ALA A 27 -10.80 -2.88 2.79
C ALA A 27 -9.47 -3.48 2.32
N LEU A 28 -9.41 -4.81 2.15
CA LEU A 28 -8.22 -5.50 1.66
C LEU A 28 -7.85 -5.06 0.24
N VAL A 29 -8.82 -5.07 -0.69
CA VAL A 29 -8.61 -4.69 -2.09
C VAL A 29 -8.17 -3.23 -2.21
N LEU A 30 -8.78 -2.32 -1.45
CA LEU A 30 -8.39 -0.90 -1.46
C LEU A 30 -6.98 -0.70 -0.92
N THR A 31 -6.59 -1.44 0.11
CA THR A 31 -5.24 -1.39 0.69
C THR A 31 -4.20 -1.92 -0.30
N ALA A 32 -4.47 -3.07 -0.95
CA ALA A 32 -3.62 -3.62 -1.99
C ALA A 32 -3.48 -2.65 -3.18
N ARG A 33 -4.58 -2.04 -3.64
CA ARG A 33 -4.54 -1.04 -4.73
C ARG A 33 -3.71 0.19 -4.36
N LYS A 34 -3.69 0.61 -3.09
CA LYS A 34 -2.82 1.70 -2.61
C LYS A 34 -1.33 1.32 -2.79
N LEU A 35 -0.95 0.09 -2.45
CA LEU A 35 0.41 -0.41 -2.66
C LEU A 35 0.76 -0.53 -4.15
N VAL A 36 -0.11 -1.14 -4.95
CA VAL A 36 0.14 -1.32 -6.40
C VAL A 36 0.31 0.01 -7.10
N ARG A 37 -0.47 1.04 -6.73
CA ARG A 37 -0.29 2.40 -7.28
C ARG A 37 1.08 2.98 -6.95
N LEU A 38 1.59 2.76 -5.74
CA LEU A 38 2.95 3.19 -5.37
C LEU A 38 3.99 2.47 -6.22
N VAL A 39 3.92 1.14 -6.31
CA VAL A 39 4.82 0.34 -7.13
C VAL A 39 4.78 0.79 -8.60
N PHE A 40 3.59 1.01 -9.15
CA PHE A 40 3.41 1.53 -10.50
C PHE A 40 4.00 2.93 -10.67
N ALA A 41 3.82 3.84 -9.70
CA ALA A 41 4.42 5.17 -9.76
C ALA A 41 5.95 5.14 -9.67
N LEU A 42 6.52 4.19 -8.92
CA LEU A 42 7.97 3.98 -8.87
C LEU A 42 8.51 3.38 -10.17
N LEU A 43 7.77 2.42 -10.76
CA LEU A 43 8.02 1.86 -12.09
C LEU A 43 7.99 2.93 -13.17
N SER A 44 6.92 3.71 -13.24
CA SER A 44 6.73 4.71 -14.29
C SER A 44 7.73 5.85 -14.22
N LYS A 45 8.23 6.19 -13.03
CA LYS A 45 9.28 7.19 -12.83
C LYS A 45 10.71 6.65 -13.07
N GLY A 46 10.87 5.37 -13.41
CA GLY A 46 12.18 4.74 -13.62
C GLY A 46 13.06 4.67 -12.35
N GLN A 47 12.46 4.79 -11.15
CA GLN A 47 13.19 4.94 -9.88
C GLN A 47 13.58 3.62 -9.21
N ILE A 48 13.39 2.48 -9.87
CA ILE A 48 13.53 1.15 -9.24
C ILE A 48 14.98 0.75 -9.06
N TYR A 49 15.91 1.36 -9.81
CA TYR A 49 17.32 1.05 -9.77
C TYR A 49 18.18 2.31 -9.72
N LYS A 50 17.87 3.24 -8.81
CA LYS A 50 18.97 3.98 -8.17
C LYS A 50 19.44 3.13 -7.00
N GLY A 51 20.22 2.09 -7.34
CA GLY A 51 21.07 1.45 -6.36
C GLY A 51 21.79 2.55 -5.62
N THR A 52 21.74 2.49 -4.30
CA THR A 52 22.45 3.37 -3.39
C THR A 52 23.93 3.45 -3.78
N VAL A 53 24.30 4.37 -4.68
CA VAL A 53 25.65 4.93 -4.74
C VAL A 53 25.65 6.05 -3.73
N ILE A 54 25.95 5.66 -2.49
CA ILE A 54 26.52 6.55 -1.50
C ILE A 54 27.91 6.94 -2.02
N ASN A 55 28.07 8.21 -2.41
CA ASN A 55 29.37 8.87 -2.47
C ASN A 55 29.73 9.33 -1.06
#